data_AF-A0A0R3T4P0-F1
#
_entry.id   AF-A0A0R3T4P0-F1
#
_cell.length_a   1.000
_cell.length_b   1.000
_cell.length_c   1.000
_cell.angle_alpha   90.00
_cell.angle_beta   90.00
_cell.angle_gamma   90.00
#
_symmetry.space_group_name_H-M   'P 1'
#
loop_
_entity.id
_entity.type
_entity.pdbx_description
1 polymer ?
#
loop_
_entity_poly.entity_id
_entity_poly.type
_entity_poly.pdbx_seq_one_letter_code
_entity_poly.pdbx_strand_id
1 'polypeptide(L)'
;MNCLSFAILSPLDESLEYQRSLKELMKNRSHPRHPVDKRFTPFWAAQVDGGESAAKELASKYGFIYLGEIMPGVYYFKHRRVAKRSLHQNLYHQNQLRFDPHVRWAEQQVAKVRVKRDVYLQPPPNDPSWPRMWYLVSSL
;
A
#
# COMPACT_ATOMS: atom_id res chain seq x y z
N MET A 1 26.97 -55.52 -24.55
CA MET A 1 26.91 -54.93 -23.19
C MET A 1 27.83 -53.73 -23.18
N ASN A 2 27.30 -52.51 -23.27
CA ASN A 2 28.07 -51.28 -23.11
C ASN A 2 27.23 -50.33 -22.24
N CYS A 3 27.60 -50.23 -20.97
CA CYS A 3 27.04 -49.25 -20.04
C CYS A 3 27.69 -47.89 -20.34
N LEU A 4 26.93 -46.98 -20.98
CA LEU A 4 27.31 -45.57 -21.00
C LEU A 4 26.81 -44.94 -19.70
N SER A 5 27.77 -44.63 -18.83
CA SER A 5 27.57 -44.01 -17.53
C SER A 5 27.00 -42.61 -17.71
N PHE A 6 25.76 -42.39 -17.25
CA PHE A 6 25.24 -41.05 -17.04
C PHE A 6 26.04 -40.44 -15.88
N ALA A 7 26.92 -39.48 -16.20
CA ALA A 7 27.60 -38.69 -15.19
C ALA A 7 26.54 -37.90 -14.40
N ILE A 8 26.26 -38.35 -13.19
CA ILE A 8 25.51 -37.58 -12.20
C ILE A 8 26.41 -36.38 -11.87
N LEU A 9 26.00 -35.19 -12.31
CA LEU A 9 26.65 -33.93 -11.94
C LEU A 9 26.77 -33.84 -10.42
N SER A 10 27.97 -33.47 -9.96
CA SER A 10 28.32 -33.41 -8.53
C SER A 10 27.45 -32.39 -7.79
N PRO A 11 26.95 -32.70 -6.57
CA PRO A 11 26.09 -31.81 -5.76
C PRO A 11 26.71 -30.45 -5.34
N LEU A 12 27.95 -30.16 -5.73
CA LEU A 12 28.67 -28.94 -5.37
C LEU A 12 28.57 -27.83 -6.43
N ASP A 13 28.05 -28.11 -7.62
CA ASP A 13 27.88 -27.11 -8.70
C ASP A 13 26.55 -26.32 -8.60
N GLU A 14 25.56 -26.88 -7.88
CA GLU A 14 24.27 -26.21 -7.63
C GLU A 14 24.43 -24.90 -6.83
N SER A 15 25.48 -24.79 -6.02
CA SER A 15 25.69 -23.65 -5.12
C SER A 15 26.09 -22.36 -5.87
N LEU A 16 26.93 -22.45 -6.90
CA LEU A 16 27.40 -21.30 -7.69
C LEU A 16 26.35 -20.85 -8.70
N GLU A 17 25.61 -21.79 -9.29
CA GLU A 17 24.47 -21.48 -10.15
C GLU A 17 23.33 -20.85 -9.35
N TYR A 18 23.04 -21.36 -8.15
CA TYR A 18 22.09 -20.75 -7.22
C TYR A 18 22.54 -19.34 -6.80
N GLN A 19 23.81 -19.15 -6.46
CA GLN A 19 24.37 -17.83 -6.13
C GLN A 19 24.35 -16.85 -7.32
N ARG A 20 24.61 -17.32 -8.54
CA ARG A 20 24.51 -16.51 -9.78
C ARG A 20 23.06 -16.13 -10.07
N SER A 21 22.14 -17.08 -9.94
CA SER A 21 20.70 -16.86 -10.09
C SER A 21 20.19 -15.83 -9.08
N LEU A 22 20.59 -15.93 -7.81
CA LEU A 22 20.27 -14.93 -6.77
C LEU A 22 20.83 -13.54 -7.10
N LYS A 23 22.06 -13.45 -7.59
CA LYS A 23 22.67 -12.18 -8.00
C LYS A 23 21.92 -11.55 -9.19
N GLU A 24 21.54 -12.34 -10.19
CA GLU A 24 20.74 -11.86 -11.33
C GLU A 24 19.32 -11.43 -10.89
N LEU A 25 18.69 -12.16 -9.96
CA LEU A 25 17.38 -11.82 -9.38
C LEU A 25 17.46 -10.55 -8.51
N MET A 26 18.59 -10.29 -7.85
CA MET A 26 18.84 -9.04 -7.14
C MET A 26 19.14 -7.87 -8.09
N LYS A 27 19.82 -8.11 -9.21
CA LYS A 27 20.14 -7.12 -10.25
C LYS A 27 18.89 -6.62 -10.98
N ASN A 28 17.89 -7.48 -11.17
CA ASN A 28 16.62 -7.11 -11.81
C ASN A 28 15.66 -6.33 -10.89
N ARG A 29 15.92 -6.31 -9.57
CA ARG A 29 15.08 -5.65 -8.54
C ARG A 29 15.44 -4.21 -8.22
N SER A 30 16.50 -3.66 -8.81
CA SER A 30 16.88 -2.25 -8.69
C SER A 30 16.05 -1.30 -9.56
N HIS A 31 15.13 -1.81 -10.39
CA HIS A 31 14.11 -0.99 -11.00
C HIS A 31 13.16 -0.48 -9.91
N PRO A 32 12.99 0.84 -9.73
CA PRO A 32 12.00 1.34 -8.80
C PRO A 32 10.66 0.77 -9.23
N ARG A 33 10.06 -0.07 -8.37
CA ARG A 33 8.67 -0.50 -8.53
C ARG A 33 7.87 0.76 -8.82
N HIS A 34 7.19 0.78 -9.96
CA HIS A 34 6.49 1.94 -10.53
C HIS A 34 5.96 2.88 -9.45
N PRO A 35 6.09 4.22 -9.60
CA PRO A 35 5.49 5.16 -8.67
C PRO A 35 4.05 4.72 -8.46
N VAL A 36 3.74 4.32 -7.23
CA VAL A 36 2.49 3.64 -6.92
C VAL A 36 1.37 4.60 -7.25
N ASP A 37 0.54 4.28 -8.25
CA ASP A 37 -0.56 5.15 -8.67
C ASP A 37 -1.40 5.52 -7.44
N LYS A 38 -1.35 6.80 -7.05
CA LYS A 38 -2.09 7.31 -5.90
C LYS A 38 -3.58 7.16 -6.20
N ARG A 39 -4.27 6.34 -5.42
CA ARG A 39 -5.72 6.16 -5.54
C ARG A 39 -6.42 7.03 -4.52
N PHE A 40 -7.03 8.12 -4.98
CA PHE A 40 -7.76 9.04 -4.12
C PHE A 40 -9.13 8.48 -3.74
N THR A 41 -9.56 8.80 -2.53
CA THR A 41 -10.84 8.37 -1.96
C THR A 41 -11.79 9.56 -1.82
N PRO A 42 -13.09 9.35 -1.56
CA PRO A 42 -14.05 10.44 -1.44
C PRO A 42 -14.07 11.06 -0.05
N PHE A 43 -13.00 10.88 0.72
CA PHE A 43 -12.91 11.26 2.12
C PHE A 43 -11.83 12.31 2.33
N TRP A 44 -12.09 13.19 3.28
CA TRP A 44 -11.19 14.27 3.70
C TRP A 44 -11.06 14.29 5.20
N ALA A 45 -9.88 14.66 5.67
CA ALA A 45 -9.67 15.16 7.02
C ALA A 45 -9.44 16.67 6.94
N ALA A 46 -10.07 17.43 7.84
CA ALA A 46 -9.79 18.85 7.96
C ALA A 46 -9.72 19.28 9.42
N GLN A 47 -8.74 20.12 9.73
CA GLN A 47 -8.64 20.80 11.01
C GLN A 47 -9.51 22.06 10.97
N VAL A 48 -10.54 22.11 11.82
CA VAL A 48 -11.55 23.17 11.81
C VAL A 48 -11.58 23.88 13.16
N ASP A 49 -11.39 25.19 13.14
CA ASP A 49 -11.55 26.06 14.29
C ASP A 49 -13.05 26.27 14.58
N GLY A 50 -13.42 26.40 15.85
CA GLY A 50 -14.84 26.52 16.25
C GLY A 50 -15.55 25.18 16.52
N GLY A 51 -14.82 24.07 16.43
CA GLY A 51 -15.27 22.77 16.91
C GLY A 51 -16.28 22.05 15.99
N GLU A 52 -17.03 21.12 16.57
CA GLU A 52 -17.94 20.26 15.80
C GLU A 52 -19.06 21.03 15.12
N SER A 53 -19.56 22.12 15.73
CA SER A 53 -20.60 22.96 15.13
C SER A 53 -20.12 23.58 13.82
N ALA A 54 -18.93 24.20 13.85
CA ALA A 54 -18.31 24.78 12.65
C ALA A 54 -18.05 23.71 11.59
N ALA A 55 -17.63 22.50 11.98
CA ALA A 55 -17.44 21.39 11.05
C ALA A 55 -18.76 20.95 10.38
N LYS A 56 -19.87 20.87 11.11
CA LYS A 56 -21.20 20.51 10.55
C LYS A 56 -21.75 21.60 9.62
N GLU A 57 -21.56 22.87 9.97
CA GLU A 57 -21.91 24.01 9.11
C GLU A 57 -21.10 23.99 7.82
N LEU A 58 -19.78 23.78 7.93
CA LEU A 58 -18.86 23.67 6.80
C LEU A 58 -19.24 22.51 5.87
N ALA A 59 -19.63 21.37 6.44
CA ALA A 59 -20.12 20.24 5.67
C ALA A 59 -21.37 20.61 4.86
N SER A 60 -22.35 21.25 5.52
CA SER A 60 -23.59 21.68 4.88
C SER A 60 -23.35 22.74 3.80
N LYS A 61 -22.46 23.70 4.06
CA LYS A 61 -22.10 24.80 3.15
C LYS A 61 -21.50 24.32 1.83
N TYR A 62 -20.61 23.33 1.87
CA TYR A 62 -19.90 22.83 0.69
C TYR A 62 -20.43 21.48 0.17
N GLY A 63 -21.51 20.95 0.74
CA GLY A 63 -22.11 19.69 0.29
C GLY A 63 -21.33 18.44 0.70
N PHE A 64 -20.50 18.52 1.74
CA PHE A 64 -19.90 17.36 2.37
C PHE A 64 -20.86 16.71 3.38
N ILE A 65 -20.61 15.45 3.67
CA ILE A 65 -21.22 14.71 4.77
C ILE A 65 -20.20 14.72 5.90
N TYR A 66 -20.58 15.29 7.05
CA TYR A 66 -19.83 15.16 8.30
C TYR A 66 -19.92 13.72 8.81
N LEU A 67 -18.78 13.12 9.18
CA LEU A 67 -18.69 11.73 9.62
C LEU A 67 -18.23 11.57 11.08
N GLY A 68 -17.72 12.64 11.70
CA GLY A 68 -17.23 12.60 13.07
C GLY A 68 -15.91 13.33 13.26
N GLU A 69 -15.51 13.47 14.52
CA GLU A 69 -14.18 13.86 14.94
C GLU A 69 -13.27 12.62 14.98
N ILE A 70 -12.06 12.73 14.42
CA ILE A 70 -11.08 11.63 14.39
C ILE A 70 -9.86 11.91 15.26
N MET A 71 -9.56 13.18 15.47
CA MET A 71 -8.54 13.67 16.39
C MET A 71 -9.01 15.04 16.91
N PRO A 72 -8.49 15.52 18.06
CA PRO A 72 -8.90 16.82 18.62
C PRO A 72 -8.81 17.95 17.59
N GLY A 73 -9.95 18.55 17.25
CA GLY A 73 -10.09 19.63 16.27
C GLY A 73 -9.96 19.20 14.80
N VAL A 74 -9.86 17.90 14.52
CA VAL A 74 -9.77 17.32 13.16
C VAL A 74 -11.00 16.47 12.89
N TYR A 75 -11.73 16.87 11.85
CA TYR A 75 -13.01 16.29 11.48
C TYR A 75 -12.92 15.54 10.17
N TYR A 76 -13.75 14.52 10.05
CA TYR A 76 -13.79 13.62 8.91
C TYR A 76 -15.01 13.89 8.04
N PHE A 77 -14.77 14.02 6.73
CA PHE A 77 -15.78 14.42 5.76
C PHE A 77 -15.81 13.45 4.58
N LYS A 78 -16.98 13.35 3.93
CA LYS A 78 -17.16 12.62 2.67
C LYS A 78 -17.93 13.44 1.66
N HIS A 79 -17.48 13.46 0.41
CA HIS A 79 -18.23 14.10 -0.67
C HIS A 79 -18.84 13.07 -1.63
N ARG A 80 -20.17 13.10 -1.85
CA ARG A 80 -20.89 12.07 -2.63
C ARG A 80 -20.53 12.03 -4.11
N ARG A 81 -20.12 13.18 -4.68
CA ARG A 81 -19.78 13.30 -6.12
C ARG A 81 -18.36 12.83 -6.44
N VAL A 82 -17.59 12.38 -5.44
CA VAL A 82 -16.23 11.88 -5.65
C VAL A 82 -16.25 10.35 -5.69
N ALA A 83 -15.59 9.78 -6.70
CA ALA A 83 -15.51 8.35 -6.87
C ALA A 83 -14.72 7.68 -5.74
N LYS A 84 -15.04 6.41 -5.44
CA LYS A 84 -14.37 5.64 -4.36
C LYS A 84 -12.87 5.45 -4.57
N ARG A 85 -12.40 5.39 -5.83
CA ARG A 85 -11.02 5.08 -6.25
C ARG A 85 -10.63 5.91 -7.49
N SER A 86 -10.45 7.21 -7.31
CA SER A 86 -10.00 8.10 -8.39
C SER A 86 -8.50 7.98 -8.61
N LEU A 87 -8.02 8.12 -9.85
CA LEU A 87 -6.59 8.26 -10.18
C LEU A 87 -6.08 9.69 -9.94
N HIS A 88 -6.98 10.65 -9.79
CA HIS A 88 -6.65 12.07 -9.65
C HIS A 88 -7.26 12.65 -8.38
N GLN A 89 -6.52 13.58 -7.76
CA GLN A 89 -7.00 14.35 -6.62
C GLN A 89 -8.16 15.24 -7.05
N ASN A 90 -9.18 15.37 -6.22
CA ASN A 90 -10.27 16.31 -6.48
C ASN A 90 -9.88 17.69 -5.96
N LEU A 91 -9.23 18.48 -6.82
CA LEU A 91 -8.73 19.82 -6.49
C LEU A 91 -9.88 20.80 -6.16
N TYR A 92 -11.04 20.64 -6.79
CA TYR A 92 -12.19 21.52 -6.54
C TYR A 92 -12.66 21.43 -5.08
N HIS A 93 -12.98 20.24 -4.60
CA HIS A 93 -13.43 20.03 -3.21
C HIS A 93 -12.30 20.24 -2.20
N GLN A 94 -11.06 19.88 -2.56
CA GLN A 94 -9.87 20.18 -1.76
C GLN A 94 -9.74 21.69 -1.51
N ASN A 95 -9.91 22.51 -2.56
CA ASN A 95 -9.79 23.96 -2.46
C ASN A 95 -10.96 24.59 -1.70
N GLN A 96 -12.18 24.06 -1.82
CA GLN A 96 -13.32 24.52 -1.01
C GLN A 96 -13.04 24.43 0.48
N LEU A 97 -12.48 23.31 0.95
CA LEU A 97 -12.08 23.17 2.35
C LEU A 97 -10.89 24.07 2.67
N ARG A 98 -9.85 24.07 1.84
CA ARG A 98 -8.59 24.79 2.09
C ARG A 98 -8.76 26.31 2.19
N PHE A 99 -9.72 26.88 1.47
CA PHE A 99 -9.97 28.33 1.46
C PHE A 99 -11.08 28.78 2.41
N ASP A 100 -11.71 27.87 3.16
CA ASP A 100 -12.66 28.29 4.20
C ASP A 100 -11.90 28.92 5.38
N PRO A 101 -12.34 30.06 5.92
CA PRO A 101 -11.64 30.75 7.00
C PRO A 101 -11.57 29.95 8.31
N HIS A 102 -12.46 28.98 8.53
CA HIS A 102 -12.43 28.13 9.72
C HIS A 102 -11.49 26.94 9.57
N VAL A 103 -10.91 26.71 8.39
CA VAL A 103 -10.09 25.54 8.11
C VAL A 103 -8.61 25.92 8.11
N ARG A 104 -7.85 25.36 9.04
CA ARG A 104 -6.38 25.54 9.08
C ARG A 104 -5.66 24.62 8.11
N TRP A 105 -6.17 23.40 7.96
CA TRP A 105 -5.59 22.36 7.14
C TRP A 105 -6.68 21.43 6.65
N ALA A 106 -6.55 20.94 5.41
CA ALA A 106 -7.43 19.93 4.86
C ALA A 106 -6.66 19.05 3.88
N GLU A 107 -6.96 17.75 3.88
CA GLU A 107 -6.34 16.81 2.94
C GLU A 107 -7.28 15.67 2.54
N GLN A 108 -7.28 15.35 1.24
CA GLN A 108 -7.99 14.21 0.70
C GLN A 108 -7.26 12.91 1.02
N GLN A 109 -7.97 11.92 1.56
CA GLN A 109 -7.38 10.64 1.88
C GLN A 109 -6.98 9.85 0.62
N VAL A 110 -5.76 9.33 0.63
CA VAL A 110 -5.21 8.46 -0.41
C VAL A 110 -5.21 7.01 0.08
N ALA A 111 -5.75 6.13 -0.75
CA ALA A 111 -5.75 4.70 -0.50
C ALA A 111 -4.37 4.10 -0.73
N LYS A 112 -3.90 3.31 0.24
CA LYS A 112 -2.70 2.49 0.07
C LYS A 112 -2.98 1.33 -0.88
N VAL A 113 -2.06 1.07 -1.79
CA VAL A 113 -2.12 -0.08 -2.69
C VAL A 113 -1.70 -1.33 -1.92
N ARG A 114 -2.54 -2.37 -1.96
CA ARG A 114 -2.18 -3.68 -1.43
C ARG A 114 -1.20 -4.35 -2.39
N VAL A 115 -0.01 -4.65 -1.89
CA VAL A 115 0.97 -5.48 -2.60
C VAL A 115 0.96 -6.87 -1.97
N LYS A 116 1.11 -7.92 -2.77
CA LYS A 116 1.31 -9.28 -2.24
C LYS A 116 2.57 -9.23 -1.38
N ARG A 117 2.53 -9.81 -0.17
CA ARG A 117 3.76 -10.06 0.57
C ARG A 117 4.53 -11.06 -0.28
N ASP A 118 5.73 -10.70 -0.73
CA ASP A 118 6.57 -11.63 -1.49
C ASP A 118 6.70 -12.91 -0.67
N VAL A 119 6.62 -14.05 -1.35
CA VAL A 119 6.87 -15.37 -0.76
C VAL A 119 8.25 -15.29 -0.08
N TYR A 120 8.29 -15.70 1.20
CA TYR A 120 9.43 -15.63 2.11
C TYR A 120 10.80 -15.56 1.42
N LEU A 121 11.35 -14.35 1.28
CA LEU A 121 12.76 -14.10 0.92
C LEU A 121 13.66 -14.07 2.15
N GLN A 122 13.09 -14.23 3.34
CA GLN A 122 13.84 -14.44 4.57
C GLN A 122 14.25 -15.91 4.63
N PRO A 123 15.44 -16.24 5.18
CA PRO A 123 15.74 -17.62 5.50
C PRO A 123 14.61 -18.21 6.36
N PRO A 124 14.35 -19.53 6.27
CA PRO A 124 13.46 -20.22 7.19
C PRO A 124 13.57 -19.68 8.61
N PRO A 125 12.45 -19.40 9.31
CA PRO A 125 12.48 -19.24 10.75
C PRO A 125 13.30 -20.38 11.39
N ASN A 126 13.96 -20.09 12.51
CA ASN A 126 14.73 -21.08 13.27
C ASN A 126 13.78 -22.04 14.02
N ASP A 127 12.86 -22.65 13.28
CA ASP A 127 11.84 -23.57 13.75
C ASP A 127 12.16 -24.97 13.18
N PRO A 128 12.45 -25.97 14.03
CA PRO A 128 12.73 -27.34 13.59
C PRO A 128 11.60 -28.00 12.79
N SER A 129 10.36 -27.52 12.96
CA SER A 129 9.19 -28.02 12.23
C SER A 129 9.01 -27.39 10.85
N TRP A 130 9.76 -26.32 10.53
CA TRP A 130 9.64 -25.58 9.27
C TRP A 130 9.70 -26.45 8.00
N PRO A 131 10.62 -27.44 7.87
CA PRO A 131 10.65 -28.31 6.69
C PRO A 131 9.39 -29.16 6.49
N ARG A 132 8.54 -29.32 7.52
CA ARG A 132 7.29 -30.10 7.48
C ARG A 132 6.06 -29.23 7.20
N MET A 133 6.19 -27.90 7.24
CA MET A 133 5.09 -26.94 7.06
C MET A 133 4.84 -26.63 5.57
N TRP A 134 4.55 -27.67 4.79
CA TRP A 134 4.33 -27.59 3.33
C TRP A 134 3.19 -26.64 2.91
N TYR A 135 2.28 -26.28 3.83
CA TYR A 135 1.17 -25.36 3.60
C TYR A 135 1.52 -23.87 3.80
N LEU A 136 2.66 -23.54 4.41
CA LEU A 136 3.16 -22.15 4.57
C LEU A 136 4.10 -21.75 3.43
N VAL A 137 4.80 -22.73 2.85
CA VAL A 137 5.60 -22.55 1.65
C VAL A 137 4.65 -22.59 0.47
N SER A 138 4.33 -21.42 -0.10
CA SER A 138 3.55 -21.36 -1.33
C SER A 138 4.35 -22.03 -2.44
N SER A 139 4.05 -23.30 -2.69
CA SER A 139 4.66 -24.10 -3.76
C SER A 139 4.27 -23.47 -5.10
N LEU A 140 5.25 -23.04 -5.89
CA LEU A 140 5.08 -22.81 -7.32
C LEU A 140 5.07 -24.15 -8.04
#